data_AF-A0A7I4YF79-F1
#
_entry.id   AF-A0A7I4YF79-F1
#
_cell.length_a   1.000
_cell.length_b   1.000
_cell.length_c   1.000
_cell.angle_alpha   90.00
_cell.angle_beta   90.00
_cell.angle_gamma   90.00
#
_symmetry.space_group_name_H-M   'P 1'
#
loop_
_entity.id
_entity.type
_entity.pdbx_description
1 polymer ?
#
loop_
_entity_poly.entity_id
_entity_poly.type
_entity_poly.pdbx_seq_one_letter_code
_entity_poly.pdbx_strand_id
1 'polypeptide(L)'
;MITKWYRKPSNKNIIVHYHSAHPFYIERAVVKNMFRTAKKVCTGEDERKESIKMACDIAEMNGYRNFPTTRRATSGGVILRHGSTSIDGKIPLVLPFISDEVSATIRKCLKRSGLENAVAIVNVPSLNLKKRLSILEKRQDHST
;
A
#
# COMPACT_ATOMS: atom_id res chain seq x y z
N MET A 1 36.74 -37.67 3.45
CA MET A 1 36.47 -36.52 4.34
C MET A 1 34.96 -36.30 4.33
N ILE A 2 34.28 -36.49 5.46
CA ILE A 2 32.81 -36.47 5.53
C ILE A 2 32.35 -35.07 5.95
N THR A 3 31.61 -34.37 5.09
CA THR A 3 30.91 -33.12 5.41
C THR A 3 29.49 -33.47 5.84
N LYS A 4 29.17 -33.20 7.10
CA LYS A 4 27.79 -33.28 7.62
C LYS A 4 27.25 -31.87 7.84
N TRP A 5 25.96 -31.71 7.60
CA TRP A 5 25.26 -30.44 7.80
C TRP A 5 25.27 -30.05 9.28
N TYR A 6 25.76 -28.85 9.59
CA TYR A 6 25.73 -28.28 10.93
C TYR A 6 24.44 -27.48 11.11
N ARG A 7 23.58 -27.93 12.02
CA ARG A 7 22.39 -27.17 12.44
C ARG A 7 22.78 -26.23 13.59
N LYS A 8 22.78 -24.93 13.32
CA LYS A 8 23.03 -23.90 14.34
C LYS A 8 21.91 -23.93 15.40
N PRO A 9 22.22 -24.05 16.71
CA PRO A 9 21.24 -24.41 17.75
C PRO A 9 20.28 -23.28 18.19
N SER A 10 19.85 -22.40 17.27
CA SER A 10 19.12 -21.14 17.53
C SER A 10 19.97 -20.08 18.24
N ASN A 11 19.74 -18.82 17.87
CA ASN A 11 20.62 -17.70 18.20
C ASN A 11 20.49 -17.30 19.68
N LYS A 12 21.63 -17.31 20.40
CA LYS A 12 21.74 -16.77 21.75
C LYS A 12 21.56 -15.24 21.70
N ASN A 13 20.57 -14.71 22.42
CA ASN A 13 20.42 -13.30 22.84
C ASN A 13 20.38 -12.20 21.76
N ILE A 14 19.73 -12.43 20.61
CA ILE A 14 19.55 -11.35 19.61
C ILE A 14 18.11 -10.84 19.65
N ILE A 15 17.91 -9.66 20.24
CA ILE A 15 16.64 -8.94 20.14
C ILE A 15 16.63 -8.25 18.78
N VAL A 16 15.89 -8.81 17.84
CA VAL A 16 15.72 -8.21 16.52
C VAL A 16 14.49 -7.31 16.56
N HIS A 17 14.61 -6.11 15.98
CA HIS A 17 13.48 -5.21 15.81
C HIS A 17 12.34 -5.92 15.06
N TYR A 18 11.08 -5.62 15.38
CA TYR A 18 9.91 -6.35 14.83
C TYR A 18 9.89 -6.36 13.30
N HIS A 19 10.38 -5.29 12.67
CA HIS A 19 10.47 -5.18 11.21
C HIS A 19 11.53 -6.12 10.58
N SER A 20 12.45 -6.70 11.35
CA SER A 20 13.56 -7.49 10.83
C SER A 20 13.22 -8.97 10.68
N ALA A 21 12.37 -9.50 11.56
CA ALA A 21 12.04 -10.93 11.61
C ALA A 21 10.57 -11.24 11.30
N HIS A 22 9.72 -10.21 11.18
CA HIS A 22 8.31 -10.42 10.87
C HIS A 22 8.13 -10.82 9.39
N PRO A 23 7.39 -11.90 9.07
CA PRO A 23 7.29 -12.48 7.73
C PRO A 23 7.01 -11.46 6.63
N PHE A 24 6.02 -10.58 6.83
CA PHE A 24 5.69 -9.50 5.90
C PHE A 24 6.89 -8.64 5.46
N TYR A 25 7.78 -8.28 6.39
CA TYR A 25 8.91 -7.42 6.09
C TYR A 25 10.05 -8.16 5.42
N ILE A 26 10.22 -9.45 5.75
CA ILE A 26 11.16 -10.34 5.06
C ILE A 26 10.75 -10.47 3.59
N GLU A 27 9.49 -10.82 3.32
CA GLU A 27 8.96 -10.94 1.97
C GLU A 27 9.12 -9.63 1.18
N ARG A 28 8.79 -8.50 1.81
CA ARG A 28 8.98 -7.17 1.21
C ARG A 28 10.45 -6.90 0.87
N ALA A 29 11.35 -7.26 1.75
CA ALA A 29 12.79 -7.04 1.56
C ALA A 29 13.33 -7.91 0.42
N VAL A 30 12.91 -9.18 0.33
CA VAL A 30 13.27 -10.10 -0.75
C VAL A 30 12.86 -9.51 -2.10
N VAL A 31 11.59 -9.13 -2.24
CA VAL A 31 11.07 -8.57 -3.49
C VAL A 31 11.76 -7.26 -3.86
N LYS A 32 11.94 -6.36 -2.89
CA LYS A 32 12.64 -5.08 -3.11
C LYS A 32 14.08 -5.30 -3.59
N ASN A 33 14.79 -6.25 -2.99
CA ASN A 33 16.16 -6.58 -3.39
C ASN A 33 16.21 -7.20 -4.78
N MET A 34 15.27 -8.11 -5.08
CA MET A 34 15.15 -8.75 -6.40
C MET A 34 15.05 -7.69 -7.52
N PHE A 35 14.10 -6.76 -7.42
CA PHE A 35 13.93 -5.69 -8.40
C PHE A 35 15.12 -4.71 -8.44
N ARG A 36 15.71 -4.40 -7.28
CA ARG A 36 16.89 -3.53 -7.22
C ARG A 36 18.08 -4.18 -7.94
N THR A 37 18.29 -5.47 -7.77
CA THR A 37 19.36 -6.22 -8.42
C THR A 37 19.11 -6.32 -9.92
N ALA A 38 17.91 -6.71 -10.34
CA ALA A 38 17.52 -6.73 -11.76
C ALA A 38 17.82 -5.38 -12.45
N LYS A 39 17.45 -4.27 -11.81
CA LYS A 39 17.72 -2.92 -12.35
C LYS A 39 19.21 -2.56 -12.35
N LYS A 40 19.98 -2.98 -11.35
CA LYS A 40 21.39 -2.60 -11.17
C LYS A 40 22.32 -3.38 -12.10
N VAL A 41 22.02 -4.65 -12.36
CA VAL A 41 22.90 -5.56 -13.09
C VAL A 41 22.76 -5.38 -14.61
N CYS A 42 21.58 -5.00 -15.10
CA CYS A 42 21.37 -4.74 -16.53
C CYS A 42 21.90 -3.35 -16.92
N THR A 43 22.78 -3.33 -17.93
CA THR A 43 23.34 -2.10 -18.53
C THR A 43 22.48 -1.56 -19.67
N GLY A 44 21.86 -2.43 -20.47
CA GLY A 44 20.96 -2.06 -21.57
C GLY A 44 19.49 -1.93 -21.14
N GLU A 45 18.71 -1.15 -21.89
CA GLU A 45 17.33 -0.79 -21.51
C GLU A 45 16.36 -1.96 -21.71
N ASP A 46 16.54 -2.76 -22.76
CA ASP A 46 15.67 -3.87 -23.11
C ASP A 46 15.93 -5.08 -22.22
N GLU A 47 17.19 -5.38 -21.93
CA GLU A 47 17.60 -6.41 -20.96
C GLU A 47 17.09 -6.05 -19.55
N ARG A 48 17.04 -4.75 -19.23
CA ARG A 48 16.47 -4.28 -17.97
C ARG A 48 14.97 -4.49 -17.90
N LYS A 49 14.22 -4.28 -19.00
CA LYS A 49 12.78 -4.57 -19.07
C LYS A 49 12.53 -6.06 -18.93
N GLU A 50 13.29 -6.89 -19.63
CA GLU A 50 13.20 -8.35 -19.56
C GLU A 50 13.51 -8.88 -18.16
N SER A 51 14.60 -8.40 -17.53
CA SER A 51 14.98 -8.79 -16.17
C SER A 51 13.93 -8.39 -15.12
N ILE A 52 13.30 -7.22 -15.28
CA ILE A 52 12.19 -6.79 -14.41
C ILE A 52 10.97 -7.68 -14.61
N LYS A 53 10.63 -8.03 -15.86
CA LYS A 53 9.51 -8.93 -16.16
C LYS A 53 9.72 -10.31 -15.54
N MET A 54 10.91 -10.88 -15.74
CA MET A 54 11.28 -12.15 -15.13
C MET A 54 11.22 -12.11 -13.58
N ALA A 55 11.67 -11.01 -12.97
CA ALA A 55 11.56 -10.82 -11.52
C ALA A 55 10.10 -10.72 -11.04
N CYS A 56 9.21 -10.09 -11.82
CA CYS A 56 7.76 -10.10 -11.54
C CYS A 56 7.20 -11.52 -11.58
N ASP A 57 7.47 -12.27 -12.65
CA ASP A 57 6.94 -13.62 -12.83
C ASP A 57 7.38 -14.53 -11.68
N ILE A 58 8.66 -14.46 -11.29
CA ILE A 58 9.20 -15.20 -10.14
C ILE A 58 8.52 -14.76 -8.83
N ALA A 59 8.29 -13.46 -8.62
CA ALA A 59 7.61 -12.98 -7.42
C ALA A 59 6.16 -13.50 -7.35
N GLU A 60 5.45 -13.52 -8.47
CA GLU A 60 4.08 -14.04 -8.56
C GLU A 60 4.00 -15.53 -8.31
N MET A 61 4.92 -16.32 -8.91
CA MET A 61 5.02 -17.76 -8.69
C MET A 61 5.30 -18.11 -7.22
N ASN A 62 6.07 -17.26 -6.52
CA ASN A 62 6.36 -17.42 -5.09
C ASN A 62 5.26 -16.86 -4.18
N GLY A 63 4.15 -16.37 -4.72
CA GLY A 63 3.03 -15.85 -3.94
C GLY A 63 3.25 -14.43 -3.38
N TYR A 64 4.29 -13.73 -3.81
CA TYR A 64 4.60 -12.35 -3.40
C TYR A 64 3.72 -11.33 -4.14
N ARG A 65 2.40 -11.46 -3.99
CA ARG A 65 1.39 -10.80 -4.84
C ARG A 65 1.09 -9.33 -4.49
N ASN A 66 1.67 -8.78 -3.41
CA ASN A 66 1.23 -7.51 -2.81
C ASN A 66 2.33 -6.44 -2.64
N PHE A 67 3.49 -6.61 -3.27
CA PHE A 67 4.59 -5.66 -3.09
C PHE A 67 4.60 -4.63 -4.22
N PRO A 68 4.45 -3.33 -3.93
CA PRO A 68 4.40 -2.32 -4.96
C PRO A 68 5.75 -2.26 -5.67
N THR A 69 5.78 -2.85 -6.85
CA THR A 69 6.84 -2.70 -7.85
C THR A 69 6.97 -1.23 -8.17
N THR A 70 7.98 -0.60 -7.58
CA THR A 70 8.59 0.66 -8.05
C THR A 70 7.62 1.68 -8.62
N ARG A 71 6.60 2.07 -7.85
CA ARG A 71 6.12 3.44 -7.89
C ARG A 71 6.32 3.98 -6.49
N ARG A 72 7.38 4.78 -6.33
CA ARG A 72 7.37 5.79 -5.28
C ARG A 72 6.16 6.67 -5.59
N ALA A 73 5.00 6.32 -5.05
CA ALA A 73 4.00 7.32 -4.75
C ALA A 73 4.65 8.17 -3.65
N THR A 74 5.24 9.26 -4.09
CA THR A 74 5.70 10.37 -3.28
C THR A 74 4.62 10.64 -2.22
N SER A 75 5.04 10.66 -0.96
CA SER A 75 4.44 11.44 0.14
C SER A 75 2.90 11.54 0.21
N GLY A 76 2.31 10.89 1.21
CA GLY A 76 1.14 11.46 1.92
C GLY A 76 -0.24 11.29 1.30
N GLY A 77 -0.39 10.54 0.21
CA GLY A 77 -1.71 10.21 -0.36
C GLY A 77 -2.20 8.86 0.13
N VAL A 78 -3.39 8.81 0.70
CA VAL A 78 -4.11 7.58 1.03
C VAL A 78 -4.11 6.62 -0.16
N ILE A 79 -3.52 5.44 0.04
CA ILE A 79 -3.48 4.37 -0.95
C ILE A 79 -4.90 3.84 -1.10
N LEU A 80 -5.66 4.38 -2.05
CA LEU A 80 -6.68 3.58 -2.72
C LEU A 80 -5.96 2.81 -3.83
N ARG A 81 -5.90 1.49 -3.63
CA ARG A 81 -5.36 0.53 -4.58
C ARG A 81 -5.99 0.77 -5.95
N HIS A 82 -5.18 1.21 -6.90
CA HIS A 82 -5.52 1.18 -8.31
C HIS A 82 -5.51 -0.29 -8.76
N GLY A 83 -6.63 -0.98 -8.50
CA GLY A 83 -6.74 -2.43 -8.72
C GLY A 83 -8.13 -3.04 -8.52
N SER A 84 -9.13 -2.31 -8.02
CA SER A 84 -10.52 -2.74 -8.22
C SER A 84 -11.24 -1.68 -9.03
N THR A 85 -11.39 -1.99 -10.31
CA THR A 85 -12.44 -1.46 -11.16
C THR A 85 -13.70 -1.21 -10.34
N SER A 86 -14.06 0.07 -10.29
CA SER A 86 -15.41 0.57 -10.10
C SER A 86 -16.26 -0.02 -8.98
N ILE A 87 -16.63 0.85 -8.03
CA ILE A 87 -17.97 0.75 -7.45
C ILE A 87 -18.92 1.04 -8.64
N ASP A 88 -19.49 0.01 -9.25
CA ASP A 88 -20.55 0.13 -10.28
C ASP A 88 -20.15 0.81 -11.62
N GLY A 89 -19.06 0.42 -12.26
CA GLY A 89 -18.52 1.09 -13.47
C GLY A 89 -17.92 2.50 -13.29
N LYS A 90 -18.01 3.13 -12.10
CA LYS A 90 -17.61 4.53 -11.87
C LYS A 90 -16.13 4.72 -11.52
N ILE A 91 -15.57 5.84 -11.96
CA ILE A 91 -14.22 6.32 -11.64
C ILE A 91 -14.23 7.00 -10.26
N PRO A 92 -13.41 6.56 -9.28
CA PRO A 92 -13.41 7.15 -7.95
C PRO A 92 -12.69 8.51 -7.92
N LEU A 93 -13.36 9.54 -7.41
CA LEU A 93 -12.79 10.84 -7.05
C LEU A 93 -12.53 10.87 -5.54
N VAL A 94 -11.26 10.72 -5.18
CA VAL A 94 -10.82 10.56 -3.78
C VAL A 94 -10.44 11.91 -3.19
N LEU A 95 -11.14 12.33 -2.14
CA LEU A 95 -10.95 13.65 -1.53
C LEU A 95 -10.86 13.51 0.00
N PRO A 96 -10.00 14.29 0.68
CA PRO A 96 -10.06 14.41 2.13
C PRO A 96 -11.44 14.89 2.58
N PHE A 97 -12.00 14.28 3.62
CA PHE A 97 -13.25 14.73 4.20
C PHE A 97 -13.06 16.09 4.88
N ILE A 98 -13.74 17.11 4.34
CA ILE A 98 -13.75 18.48 4.86
C ILE A 98 -15.01 18.70 5.70
N SER A 99 -16.18 18.60 5.08
CA SER A 99 -17.50 18.63 5.72
C SER A 99 -18.57 17.96 4.84
N ASP A 100 -19.73 17.68 5.43
CA ASP A 100 -20.87 17.13 4.69
C ASP A 100 -21.45 18.13 3.67
N GLU A 101 -21.50 19.41 4.02
CA GLU A 101 -21.96 20.49 3.14
C GLU A 101 -21.09 20.61 1.88
N VAL A 102 -19.77 20.61 2.05
CA VAL A 102 -18.82 20.66 0.92
C VAL A 102 -18.99 19.40 0.06
N SER A 103 -19.10 18.24 0.69
CA SER A 103 -19.29 16.96 -0.01
C SER A 103 -20.60 16.93 -0.81
N ALA A 104 -21.68 17.48 -0.25
CA ALA A 104 -22.98 17.62 -0.93
C ALA A 104 -22.92 18.58 -2.11
N THR A 105 -22.19 19.69 -1.97
CA THR A 105 -21.99 20.67 -3.04
C THR A 105 -21.21 20.07 -4.21
N ILE A 106 -20.16 19.30 -3.94
CA ILE A 106 -19.39 18.58 -4.97
C ILE A 106 -20.28 17.55 -5.67
N ARG A 107 -21.07 16.75 -4.93
CA ARG A 107 -22.06 15.82 -5.50
C ARG A 107 -23.06 16.54 -6.42
N LYS A 108 -23.57 17.71 -6.00
CA LYS A 108 -24.50 18.53 -6.79
C LYS A 108 -23.83 19.07 -8.06
N CYS A 109 -22.55 19.43 -7.99
CA CYS A 109 -21.78 19.86 -9.15
C CYS A 109 -21.62 18.72 -10.18
N LEU A 110 -21.27 17.51 -9.73
CA LEU A 110 -21.17 16.33 -10.61
C LEU A 110 -22.50 15.98 -11.28
N LYS A 111 -23.62 16.13 -10.57
CA LYS A 111 -24.96 15.95 -11.14
C LYS A 111 -25.24 16.97 -12.23
N ARG A 112 -24.94 18.25 -11.98
CA ARG A 112 -25.13 19.33 -12.97
C ARG A 112 -24.26 19.17 -14.22
N SER A 113 -23.09 18.54 -14.10
CA SER A 113 -22.20 18.28 -15.23
C SER A 113 -22.46 16.93 -15.94
N GLY A 114 -23.47 16.16 -15.51
CA GLY A 114 -23.78 14.85 -16.11
C GLY A 114 -22.78 13.74 -15.77
N LEU A 115 -21.92 13.92 -14.75
CA LEU A 115 -20.88 12.98 -14.37
C LEU A 115 -21.31 12.00 -13.25
N GLU A 116 -22.55 12.07 -12.79
CA GLU A 116 -23.09 11.27 -11.67
C GLU A 116 -23.02 9.74 -11.88
N ASN A 117 -23.01 9.30 -13.14
CA ASN A 117 -22.90 7.89 -13.52
C ASN A 117 -21.47 7.48 -13.88
N ALA A 118 -20.57 8.45 -14.08
CA ALA A 118 -19.18 8.20 -14.45
C ALA A 118 -18.22 8.34 -13.26
N VAL A 119 -18.57 9.13 -12.24
CA VAL A 119 -17.68 9.48 -11.12
C VAL A 119 -18.33 9.16 -9.79
N ALA A 120 -17.60 8.46 -8.91
CA ALA A 120 -17.99 8.18 -7.53
C ALA A 120 -17.12 8.97 -6.55
N ILE A 121 -17.71 9.81 -5.70
CA ILE A 121 -16.95 10.55 -4.68
C ILE A 121 -16.64 9.61 -3.50
N VAL A 122 -15.35 9.53 -3.15
CA VAL A 122 -14.86 8.77 -1.99
C VAL A 122 -14.25 9.73 -0.99
N ASN A 123 -14.96 9.94 0.12
CA ASN A 123 -14.49 10.79 1.20
C ASN A 123 -13.54 10.02 2.11
N VAL A 124 -12.28 10.44 2.14
CA VAL A 124 -11.27 9.84 3.00
C VAL A 124 -11.23 10.62 4.31
N PRO A 125 -11.55 9.99 5.45
CA PRO A 125 -11.46 10.66 6.74
C PRO A 125 -10.02 11.14 6.97
N SER A 126 -9.86 12.41 7.39
CA SER A 126 -8.54 12.91 7.74
C SER A 126 -7.96 12.05 8.88
N LEU A 127 -6.64 11.83 8.88
CA LEU A 127 -5.96 11.06 9.95
C LEU A 127 -6.27 11.63 11.36
N ASN A 128 -6.58 12.92 11.42
CA ASN A 128 -6.96 13.63 12.63
C ASN A 128 -8.41 13.40 13.05
N LEU A 129 -9.31 12.97 12.15
CA LEU A 129 -10.73 12.75 12.47
C LEU A 129 -10.89 11.57 13.44
N LYS A 130 -10.20 10.45 13.22
CA LYS A 130 -10.22 9.30 14.14
C LYS A 130 -9.68 9.69 15.52
N LYS A 131 -8.58 10.46 15.56
CA LYS A 131 -7.98 10.99 16.80
C LYS A 131 -8.90 11.98 17.51
N ARG A 132 -9.63 12.82 16.78
CA ARG A 132 -10.58 13.80 17.35
C ARG A 132 -11.87 13.14 17.85
N LEU A 133 -12.40 12.17 17.11
CA LEU A 133 -13.59 11.40 17.53
C LEU A 133 -13.30 10.60 18.80
N SER A 134 -12.14 9.96 18.90
CA SER A 134 -11.76 9.25 20.14
C SER A 134 -11.52 10.18 21.33
N ILE A 135 -11.16 11.45 21.10
CA ILE A 135 -11.06 12.47 22.16
C ILE A 135 -12.44 12.98 22.59
N LEU A 136 -13.40 13.07 21.66
CA LEU A 136 -14.76 13.51 21.95
C LEU A 136 -15.58 12.43 22.66
N GLU A 137 -15.42 11.16 22.29
CA GLU A 137 -16.04 10.01 22.95
C GLU A 137 -15.61 9.95 24.43
N LYS A 138 -14.31 10.12 24.71
CA LYS A 138 -13.78 10.21 26.09
C LYS A 138 -14.26 11.42 26.89
N ARG A 139 -14.79 12.46 26.24
CA ARG A 139 -15.34 13.64 26.94
C ARG A 139 -16.80 13.45 27.35
N GLN A 140 -17.54 12.53 26.72
CA GLN A 140 -18.90 12.22 27.14
C GLN A 140 -18.90 11.28 28.37
N ASP A 141 -17.90 10.42 28.50
CA ASP A 141 -17.75 9.48 29.63
C ASP A 141 -17.28 10.13 30.96
N HIS A 142 -17.08 11.45 31.00
CA HIS A 142 -16.67 12.20 32.21
C HIS A 142 -17.72 13.24 32.66
N SER A 143 -18.96 13.15 32.17
CA SER A 143 -20.09 13.97 32.63
C SER A 143 -21.29 13.14 33.13
N THR A 144 -21.04 11.91 33.58
CA THR A 144 -21.96 11.15 34.44
C THR A 144 -21.25 10.82 35.74
#